data_AF-A0A3F2ZXV7-F1
#
_entry.id   AF-A0A3F2ZXV7-F1
#
_cell.length_a   1.000
_cell.length_b   1.000
_cell.length_c   1.000
_cell.angle_alpha   90.00
_cell.angle_beta   90.00
_cell.angle_gamma   90.00
#
_symmetry.space_group_name_H-M   'P 1'
#
loop_
_entity.id
_entity.type
_entity.pdbx_description
1 polymer ?
#
loop_
_entity_poly.entity_id
_entity_poly.type
_entity_poly.pdbx_seq_one_letter_code
_entity_poly.pdbx_strand_id
1 'polypeptide(L)'
;MDKKISNIDLNALIDMKCLSKEEADYLAKSMRENKNIIITGRIGVGKTTLLNSLLDYQDDVNITAFERVKELNLSKFTVPNNSKNSRLIISEIQNSDDGLRLLSALNMGSSVLGTIYSKGNWHKYFLDLFSGNMKKYAEETLNKNKFIQVNISINSDGKRIVDKIQEV
;
A
#
# COMPACT_ATOMS: atom_id res chain seq x y z
N MET A 1 -6.62 -29.92 3.38
CA MET A 1 -7.46 -28.94 4.10
C MET A 1 -6.52 -27.83 4.52
N ASP A 2 -6.24 -26.92 3.60
CA ASP A 2 -5.23 -25.89 3.81
C ASP A 2 -5.78 -24.89 4.82
N LYS A 3 -5.15 -24.85 6.00
CA LYS A 3 -5.40 -23.82 7.00
C LYS A 3 -5.15 -22.47 6.32
N LYS A 4 -6.24 -21.79 5.95
CA LYS A 4 -6.24 -20.38 5.56
C LYS A 4 -5.51 -19.64 6.69
N ILE A 5 -4.33 -19.12 6.38
CA ILE A 5 -3.50 -18.39 7.34
C ILE A 5 -4.39 -17.31 7.97
N SER A 6 -4.46 -17.34 9.29
CA SER A 6 -5.17 -16.37 10.13
C SER A 6 -4.85 -14.94 9.65
N ASN A 7 -5.88 -14.10 9.52
CA ASN A 7 -5.73 -12.68 9.22
C ASN A 7 -4.73 -12.08 10.24
N ILE A 8 -3.54 -11.69 9.78
CA ILE A 8 -2.52 -11.07 10.63
C ILE A 8 -2.91 -9.59 10.72
N ASP A 9 -3.21 -9.11 11.92
CA ASP A 9 -3.46 -7.69 12.20
C ASP A 9 -2.16 -6.95 12.60
N LEU A 10 -2.23 -5.64 12.84
CA LEU A 10 -1.03 -4.89 13.25
C LEU A 10 -0.51 -5.32 14.62
N ASN A 11 -1.37 -5.76 15.55
CA ASN A 11 -0.93 -6.22 16.87
C ASN A 11 -0.06 -7.48 16.75
N ALA A 12 -0.47 -8.44 15.92
CA ALA A 12 0.32 -9.62 15.64
C ALA A 12 1.68 -9.26 15.01
N LEU A 13 1.73 -8.24 14.14
CA LEU A 13 3.00 -7.76 13.58
C LEU A 13 3.89 -7.08 14.63
N ILE A 14 3.33 -6.38 15.62
CA ILE A 14 4.07 -5.82 16.76
C ILE A 14 4.64 -6.95 17.63
N ASP A 15 3.83 -7.97 17.95
CA ASP A 15 4.24 -9.12 18.75
C ASP A 15 5.37 -9.91 18.07
N MET A 16 5.34 -10.00 16.74
CA MET A 16 6.41 -10.57 15.92
C MET A 16 7.66 -9.69 15.82
N LYS A 17 7.63 -8.48 16.41
CA LYS A 17 8.67 -7.45 16.31
C LYS A 17 8.97 -7.04 14.86
N CYS A 18 7.95 -7.10 13.99
CA CYS A 18 8.05 -6.65 12.61
C CYS A 18 8.01 -5.12 12.53
N LEU A 19 7.24 -4.46 13.41
CA LEU A 19 7.21 -3.02 13.57
C LEU A 19 6.98 -2.69 15.05
N SER A 20 7.38 -1.50 15.45
CA SER A 20 7.09 -0.95 16.78
C SER A 20 5.63 -0.52 16.90
N LYS A 21 5.18 -0.34 18.14
CA LYS A 21 3.84 0.19 18.41
C LYS A 21 3.66 1.61 17.87
N GLU A 22 4.68 2.46 17.98
CA GLU A 22 4.65 3.83 17.46
C GLU A 22 4.47 3.86 15.93
N GLU A 23 5.18 3.00 15.22
CA GLU A 23 5.03 2.83 13.76
C GLU A 23 3.63 2.31 13.38
N ALA A 24 3.12 1.33 14.12
CA ALA A 24 1.78 0.80 13.92
C ALA A 24 0.70 1.87 14.15
N ASP A 25 0.81 2.64 15.23
CA ASP A 25 -0.12 3.73 15.57
C ASP A 25 -0.08 4.83 14.50
N TYR A 26 1.10 5.20 14.00
CA TYR A 26 1.26 6.15 12.90
C TYR A 26 0.59 5.67 11.61
N LEU A 27 0.79 4.41 11.22
CA LEU A 27 0.18 3.84 10.01
C LEU A 27 -1.33 3.70 10.15
N ALA A 28 -1.82 3.27 11.31
CA ALA A 28 -3.24 3.20 11.61
C ALA A 28 -3.90 4.58 11.54
N LYS A 29 -3.26 5.62 12.10
CA LYS A 29 -3.73 7.00 11.97
C LYS A 29 -3.75 7.45 10.49
N SER A 30 -2.71 7.15 9.74
CA SER A 30 -2.59 7.51 8.32
C SER A 30 -3.65 6.86 7.43
N MET A 31 -4.06 5.62 7.75
CA MET A 31 -5.19 4.94 7.11
C MET A 31 -6.51 5.70 7.34
N ARG A 32 -6.79 6.07 8.60
CA ARG A 32 -8.01 6.82 8.98
C ARG A 32 -8.05 8.22 8.36
N GLU A 33 -6.90 8.87 8.24
CA GLU A 33 -6.76 10.16 7.55
C GLU A 33 -6.77 10.06 6.02
N ASN A 34 -7.03 8.86 5.48
CA ASN A 34 -7.09 8.56 4.06
C ASN A 34 -5.83 8.97 3.27
N LYS A 35 -4.63 8.86 3.87
CA LYS A 35 -3.35 9.20 3.21
C LYS A 35 -2.96 8.19 2.12
N ASN A 36 -2.19 8.63 1.12
CA ASN A 36 -1.59 7.72 0.16
C ASN A 36 -0.46 6.92 0.82
N ILE A 37 -0.50 5.59 0.70
CA ILE A 37 0.50 4.69 1.30
C ILE A 37 1.00 3.72 0.24
N ILE A 38 2.32 3.64 0.09
CA ILE A 38 3.00 2.68 -0.79
C ILE A 38 3.94 1.81 0.05
N ILE A 39 3.67 0.50 0.05
CA ILE A 39 4.51 -0.48 0.73
C ILE A 39 5.55 -1.01 -0.26
N THR A 40 6.82 -0.81 0.06
CA THR A 40 7.94 -1.20 -0.77
C THR A 40 8.68 -2.39 -0.19
N GLY A 41 9.26 -3.22 -1.06
CA GLY A 41 10.14 -4.30 -0.64
C GLY A 41 10.34 -5.36 -1.72
N ARG A 42 11.23 -6.32 -1.45
CA ARG A 42 11.49 -7.44 -2.38
C ARG A 42 10.27 -8.39 -2.47
N ILE A 43 10.34 -9.35 -3.39
CA ILE A 43 9.35 -10.42 -3.46
C ILE A 43 9.42 -11.24 -2.16
N GLY A 44 8.25 -11.64 -1.65
CA GLY A 44 8.17 -12.54 -0.51
C GLY A 44 8.52 -11.94 0.84
N VAL A 45 8.70 -10.61 0.97
CA VAL A 45 8.99 -9.92 2.26
C VAL A 45 7.75 -9.55 3.07
N GLY A 46 6.54 -9.78 2.55
CA GLY A 46 5.29 -9.67 3.33
C GLY A 46 4.51 -8.38 3.08
N LYS A 47 4.75 -7.71 1.95
CA LYS A 47 4.06 -6.46 1.56
C LYS A 47 2.54 -6.61 1.63
N THR A 48 1.99 -7.67 1.02
CA THR A 48 0.54 -7.94 1.00
C THR A 48 -0.02 -8.27 2.38
N THR A 49 0.78 -8.90 3.26
CA THR A 49 0.40 -9.15 4.65
C THR A 49 0.22 -7.84 5.39
N LEU A 50 1.22 -6.95 5.35
CA LEU A 50 1.12 -5.62 5.96
C LEU A 50 -0.03 -4.81 5.36
N LEU A 51 -0.21 -4.84 4.03
CA LEU A 51 -1.32 -4.19 3.36
C LEU A 51 -2.67 -4.66 3.94
N ASN A 52 -2.88 -5.97 4.04
CA ASN A 52 -4.12 -6.53 4.60
C ASN A 52 -4.34 -6.13 6.07
N SER A 53 -3.30 -6.10 6.90
CA SER A 53 -3.36 -5.61 8.28
C SER A 53 -3.79 -4.14 8.34
N LEU A 54 -3.28 -3.30 7.44
CA LEU A 54 -3.64 -1.88 7.39
C LEU A 54 -5.10 -1.66 7.01
N LEU A 55 -5.68 -2.54 6.17
CA LEU A 55 -7.08 -2.42 5.77
C LEU A 55 -8.04 -2.47 6.98
N ASP A 56 -7.65 -3.01 8.14
CA ASP A 56 -8.50 -3.05 9.34
C ASP A 56 -8.73 -1.67 9.95
N TYR A 57 -7.92 -0.69 9.56
CA TYR A 57 -7.93 0.69 10.06
C TYR A 57 -8.52 1.68 9.05
N GLN A 58 -9.09 1.17 7.96
CA GLN A 58 -9.73 2.00 6.96
C GLN A 58 -11.20 2.24 7.33
N ASP A 59 -11.50 3.47 7.72
CA ASP A 59 -12.86 3.91 8.06
C ASP A 59 -13.49 4.69 6.91
N ASP A 60 -14.79 4.46 6.67
CA ASP A 60 -15.68 5.28 5.84
C ASP A 60 -15.08 5.78 4.50
N VAL A 61 -14.71 4.85 3.60
CA VAL A 61 -14.28 5.16 2.22
C VAL A 61 -14.89 4.21 1.19
N ASN A 62 -15.10 4.72 -0.02
CA ASN A 62 -15.42 3.89 -1.18
C ASN A 62 -14.16 3.20 -1.71
N ILE A 63 -14.16 1.87 -1.74
CA ILE A 63 -12.99 1.08 -2.11
C ILE A 63 -13.14 0.49 -3.50
N THR A 64 -12.13 0.72 -4.33
CA THR A 64 -11.89 -0.06 -5.54
C THR A 64 -10.60 -0.83 -5.35
N ALA A 65 -10.62 -2.14 -5.56
CA ALA A 65 -9.45 -2.98 -5.37
C ALA A 65 -9.07 -3.70 -6.66
N PHE A 66 -7.77 -3.74 -6.97
CA PHE A 66 -7.19 -4.50 -8.06
C PHE A 66 -6.18 -5.49 -7.52
N GLU A 67 -6.42 -6.76 -7.79
CA GLU A 67 -5.52 -7.86 -7.44
C GLU A 67 -5.45 -8.85 -8.60
N ARG A 68 -4.24 -9.34 -8.90
CA ARG A 68 -4.05 -10.38 -9.95
C ARG A 68 -4.41 -11.76 -9.42
N VAL A 69 -4.11 -12.00 -8.15
CA VAL A 69 -4.40 -13.21 -7.40
C VAL A 69 -5.18 -12.81 -6.15
N LYS A 70 -6.18 -13.59 -5.76
CA LYS A 70 -7.05 -13.27 -4.62
C LYS A 70 -6.28 -13.41 -3.30
N GLU A 71 -5.83 -12.29 -2.76
CA GLU A 71 -5.10 -12.17 -1.49
C GLU A 71 -5.69 -11.11 -0.56
N LEU A 72 -6.43 -10.14 -1.10
CA LEU A 72 -6.99 -9.02 -0.34
C LEU A 72 -8.23 -9.44 0.45
N ASN A 73 -8.20 -9.17 1.76
CA ASN A 73 -9.32 -9.39 2.66
C ASN A 73 -10.24 -8.17 2.72
N LEU A 74 -11.22 -8.15 1.80
CA LEU A 74 -12.15 -7.05 1.62
C LEU A 74 -13.51 -7.28 2.31
N SER A 75 -13.70 -8.40 3.03
CA SER A 75 -15.02 -8.77 3.59
C SER A 75 -15.56 -7.80 4.65
N LYS A 76 -14.69 -6.93 5.17
CA LYS A 76 -15.03 -5.86 6.11
C LYS A 76 -15.59 -4.60 5.45
N PHE A 77 -15.43 -4.45 4.14
CA PHE A 77 -15.96 -3.30 3.43
C PHE A 77 -17.34 -3.63 2.91
N THR A 78 -18.33 -2.87 3.37
CA THR A 78 -19.71 -2.96 2.89
C THR A 78 -19.89 -1.97 1.73
N VAL A 79 -20.54 -2.44 0.66
CA VAL A 79 -21.00 -1.60 -0.47
C VAL A 79 -22.53 -1.57 -0.42
N PRO A 80 -23.18 -0.42 -0.62
CA PRO A 80 -22.62 0.92 -0.82
C PRO A 80 -22.47 1.69 0.50
N ASN A 81 -21.41 2.49 0.59
CA ASN A 81 -21.25 3.47 1.65
C ASN A 81 -21.30 4.88 1.04
N ASN A 82 -22.05 5.83 1.62
CA ASN A 82 -22.21 7.19 1.10
C ASN A 82 -21.00 8.09 1.39
N SER A 83 -19.79 7.49 1.47
CA SER A 83 -18.58 8.21 1.79
C SER A 83 -18.21 9.21 0.69
N LYS A 84 -17.73 10.37 1.12
CA LYS A 84 -17.13 11.37 0.21
C LYS A 84 -15.72 10.99 -0.22
N ASN A 85 -15.06 10.13 0.55
CA ASN A 85 -13.69 9.71 0.30
C ASN A 85 -13.68 8.39 -0.49
N SER A 86 -12.67 8.23 -1.33
CA SER A 86 -12.43 6.99 -2.06
C SER A 86 -10.96 6.58 -1.97
N ARG A 87 -10.73 5.27 -2.08
CA ARG A 87 -9.41 4.66 -2.05
C ARG A 87 -9.29 3.60 -3.14
N LEU A 88 -8.23 3.70 -3.92
CA LEU A 88 -7.75 2.64 -4.79
C LEU A 88 -6.80 1.73 -4.00
N ILE A 89 -7.07 0.42 -4.00
CA ILE A 89 -6.13 -0.59 -3.52
C ILE A 89 -5.53 -1.31 -4.72
N ILE A 90 -4.20 -1.38 -4.81
CA ILE A 90 -3.50 -2.19 -5.81
C ILE A 90 -2.61 -3.19 -5.08
N SER A 91 -2.90 -4.49 -5.22
CA SER A 91 -2.16 -5.53 -4.50
C SER A 91 -0.67 -5.48 -4.82
N GLU A 92 -0.31 -5.26 -6.09
CA GLU A 92 1.07 -5.04 -6.53
C GLU A 92 1.10 -4.24 -7.84
N ILE A 93 1.89 -3.17 -7.86
CA ILE A 93 2.16 -2.35 -9.05
C ILE A 93 3.34 -2.98 -9.78
N GLN A 94 3.12 -3.52 -10.98
CA GLN A 94 4.15 -4.22 -11.74
C GLN A 94 4.40 -3.66 -13.14
N ASN A 95 3.40 -3.02 -13.74
CA ASN A 95 3.47 -2.54 -15.12
C ASN A 95 2.80 -1.18 -15.29
N SER A 96 2.87 -0.64 -16.51
CA SER A 96 2.26 0.65 -16.87
C SER A 96 0.76 0.70 -16.61
N ASP A 97 0.03 -0.40 -16.77
CA ASP A 97 -1.43 -0.42 -16.57
C ASP A 97 -1.79 -0.25 -15.08
N ASP A 98 -1.07 -0.96 -14.20
CA ASP A 98 -1.19 -0.76 -12.75
C ASP A 98 -0.83 0.67 -12.36
N GLY A 99 0.23 1.22 -12.98
CA GLY A 99 0.62 2.61 -12.80
C GLY A 99 -0.45 3.60 -13.28
N LEU A 100 -1.10 3.36 -14.43
CA LEU A 100 -2.17 4.22 -14.94
C LEU A 100 -3.40 4.22 -14.03
N ARG A 101 -3.72 3.08 -13.41
CA ARG A 101 -4.79 3.01 -12.40
C ARG A 101 -4.48 3.91 -11.21
N LEU A 102 -3.25 3.84 -10.70
CA LEU A 102 -2.77 4.72 -9.63
C LEU A 102 -2.89 6.20 -10.03
N LEU A 103 -2.37 6.57 -11.20
CA LEU A 103 -2.40 7.95 -11.68
C LEU A 103 -3.82 8.47 -11.89
N SER A 104 -4.72 7.63 -12.41
CA SER A 104 -6.13 7.98 -12.61
C SER A 104 -6.83 8.22 -11.28
N ALA A 105 -6.66 7.32 -10.31
CA ALA A 105 -7.23 7.48 -8.98
C ALA A 105 -6.80 8.78 -8.31
N LEU A 106 -5.51 9.11 -8.33
CA LEU A 106 -5.00 10.36 -7.77
C LEU A 106 -5.61 11.59 -8.45
N ASN A 107 -5.70 11.60 -9.78
CA ASN A 107 -6.29 12.72 -10.52
C ASN A 107 -7.80 12.87 -10.28
N MET A 108 -8.48 11.79 -9.89
CA MET A 108 -9.90 11.82 -9.47
C MET A 108 -10.07 12.18 -7.98
N GLY A 109 -8.98 12.46 -7.26
CA GLY A 109 -8.99 12.79 -5.83
C GLY A 109 -9.12 11.58 -4.89
N SER A 110 -9.01 10.36 -5.42
CA SER A 110 -8.93 9.15 -4.60
C SER A 110 -7.56 9.00 -3.97
N SER A 111 -7.51 8.45 -2.75
CA SER A 111 -6.26 8.02 -2.16
C SER A 111 -5.81 6.66 -2.70
N VAL A 112 -4.57 6.28 -2.44
CA VAL A 112 -4.00 5.01 -2.90
C VAL A 112 -3.39 4.23 -1.74
N LEU A 113 -3.67 2.93 -1.68
CA LEU A 113 -2.91 1.95 -0.91
C LEU A 113 -2.36 0.89 -1.86
N GLY A 114 -1.05 0.82 -2.01
CA GLY A 114 -0.43 -0.08 -2.98
C GLY A 114 0.80 -0.77 -2.44
N THR A 115 1.18 -1.88 -3.08
CA THR A 115 2.54 -2.41 -2.94
C THR A 115 3.31 -2.27 -4.24
N ILE A 116 4.63 -2.13 -4.14
CA ILE A 116 5.51 -2.08 -5.32
C ILE A 116 6.85 -2.73 -4.98
N TYR A 117 7.41 -3.44 -5.96
CA TYR A 117 8.78 -3.91 -5.83
C TYR A 117 9.73 -2.71 -5.91
N SER A 118 10.50 -2.47 -4.85
CA SER A 118 11.56 -1.46 -4.86
C SER A 118 12.62 -1.81 -3.82
N LYS A 119 13.88 -1.51 -4.14
CA LYS A 119 15.03 -1.56 -3.20
C LYS A 119 15.41 -0.17 -2.66
N GLY A 120 14.59 0.86 -2.92
CA GLY A 120 14.91 2.25 -2.58
C GLY A 120 13.75 3.18 -2.89
N ASN A 121 14.03 4.28 -3.60
CA ASN A 121 12.99 5.26 -3.98
C ASN A 121 12.01 4.64 -4.99
N TRP A 122 10.77 4.43 -4.57
CA TRP A 122 9.74 3.85 -5.42
C TRP A 122 9.28 4.79 -6.55
N HIS A 123 9.40 6.12 -6.42
CA HIS A 123 9.09 7.06 -7.51
C HIS A 123 9.92 6.73 -8.75
N LYS A 124 11.23 6.52 -8.59
CA LYS A 124 12.09 6.19 -9.72
C LYS A 124 11.62 4.92 -10.43
N TYR A 125 11.39 3.85 -9.66
CA TYR A 125 10.92 2.58 -10.21
C TYR A 125 9.55 2.72 -10.89
N PHE A 126 8.64 3.46 -10.29
CA PHE A 126 7.32 3.75 -10.86
C PHE A 126 7.41 4.55 -12.16
N LEU A 127 8.26 5.58 -12.22
CA LEU A 127 8.46 6.38 -13.42
C LEU A 127 9.13 5.59 -14.56
N ASP A 128 9.90 4.55 -14.23
CA ASP A 128 10.50 3.65 -15.22
C ASP A 128 9.48 2.68 -15.85
N LEU A 129 8.25 2.61 -15.32
CA LEU A 129 7.12 1.93 -15.99
C LEU A 129 6.62 2.71 -17.23
N PHE A 130 7.04 3.96 -17.39
CA PHE A 130 6.56 4.87 -18.43
C PHE A 130 7.70 5.43 -19.27
N SER A 131 7.36 5.90 -20.47
CA SER A 131 8.28 6.58 -21.39
C SER A 131 7.65 7.83 -21.99
N GLY A 132 8.49 8.72 -22.53
CA GLY A 132 8.06 9.94 -23.22
C GLY A 132 7.10 10.80 -22.39
N ASN A 133 6.03 11.27 -23.04
CA ASN A 133 5.02 12.14 -22.42
C ASN A 133 4.32 11.49 -21.23
N MET A 134 4.17 10.16 -21.22
CA MET A 134 3.54 9.47 -20.11
C MET A 134 4.40 9.49 -18.84
N LYS A 135 5.73 9.42 -18.98
CA LYS A 135 6.65 9.56 -17.83
C LYS A 135 6.55 10.95 -17.21
N LYS A 136 6.48 12.00 -18.05
CA LYS A 136 6.29 13.38 -17.59
C LYS A 136 4.94 13.56 -16.87
N TYR A 137 3.86 13.04 -17.44
CA TYR A 137 2.54 13.07 -16.81
C TYR A 137 2.51 12.33 -15.46
N ALA A 138 3.17 11.18 -15.38
CA ALA A 138 3.31 10.42 -14.14
C ALA A 138 4.07 11.24 -13.08
N GLU A 139 5.21 11.83 -13.45
CA GLU A 139 6.03 12.66 -12.56
C GLU A 139 5.26 13.88 -12.04
N GLU A 140 4.56 14.60 -12.91
CA GLU A 140 3.72 15.74 -12.53
C GLU A 140 2.58 15.34 -11.58
N THR A 141 1.97 14.17 -11.80
CA THR A 141 0.89 13.67 -10.94
C THR A 141 1.43 13.26 -9.57
N LEU A 142 2.55 12.54 -9.52
CA LEU A 142 3.19 12.15 -8.26
C LEU A 142 3.60 13.37 -7.43
N ASN A 143 4.21 14.38 -8.05
CA ASN A 143 4.68 15.59 -7.35
C ASN A 143 3.55 16.44 -6.74
N LYS A 144 2.30 16.27 -7.19
CA LYS A 144 1.12 16.95 -6.62
C LYS A 144 0.55 16.22 -5.39
N ASN A 145 1.02 15.01 -5.10
CA ASN A 145 0.47 14.14 -4.08
C ASN A 145 1.57 13.76 -3.08
N LYS A 146 1.22 13.74 -1.79
CA LYS A 146 2.12 13.25 -0.74
C LYS A 146 1.86 11.77 -0.51
N PHE A 147 2.94 11.01 -0.30
CA PHE A 147 2.87 9.58 -0.01
C PHE A 147 3.61 9.24 1.27
N ILE A 148 3.12 8.23 1.97
CA ILE A 148 3.88 7.54 3.00
C ILE A 148 4.46 6.29 2.36
N GLN A 149 5.78 6.23 2.27
CA GLN A 149 6.50 5.02 1.88
C GLN A 149 6.77 4.18 3.13
N VAL A 150 6.39 2.90 3.07
CA VAL A 150 6.69 1.91 4.12
C VAL A 150 7.58 0.83 3.53
N ASN A 151 8.85 0.79 3.90
CA ASN A 151 9.76 -0.24 3.43
C ASN A 151 9.76 -1.45 4.37
N ILE A 152 9.55 -2.63 3.80
CA ILE A 152 9.65 -3.92 4.49
C ILE A 152 10.80 -4.75 3.90
N SER A 153 11.60 -5.35 4.77
CA SER A 153 12.69 -6.25 4.38
C SER A 153 12.79 -7.46 5.30
N ILE A 154 13.83 -8.26 5.09
CA ILE A 154 14.24 -9.35 5.95
C ILE A 154 15.61 -8.98 6.50
N ASN A 155 15.74 -8.92 7.82
CA ASN A 155 16.99 -8.57 8.49
C ASN A 155 18.02 -9.72 8.46
N SER A 156 19.21 -9.50 9.02
CA SER A 156 20.27 -10.51 9.09
C SER A 156 19.88 -11.80 9.81
N ASP A 157 18.91 -11.73 10.71
CA ASP A 157 18.40 -12.87 11.49
C ASP A 157 17.26 -13.61 10.77
N GLY A 158 16.95 -13.25 9.52
CA GLY A 158 15.86 -13.85 8.75
C GLY A 158 14.47 -13.37 9.16
N LYS A 159 14.35 -12.34 10.01
CA LYS A 159 13.07 -11.78 10.46
C LYS A 159 12.58 -10.68 9.53
N ARG A 160 11.27 -10.68 9.26
CA ARG A 160 10.60 -9.60 8.52
C ARG A 160 10.53 -8.37 9.41
N ILE A 161 10.91 -7.21 8.88
CA ILE A 161 10.88 -5.93 9.59
C ILE A 161 10.43 -4.79 8.68
N VAL A 162 9.74 -3.82 9.25
CA VAL A 162 9.58 -2.49 8.66
C VAL A 162 10.88 -1.73 8.94
N ASP A 163 11.65 -1.44 7.90
CA ASP A 163 12.96 -0.78 8.06
C ASP A 163 12.83 0.74 8.14
N LYS A 164 11.82 1.28 7.45
CA LYS A 164 11.67 2.71 7.27
C LYS A 164 10.24 3.09 6.93
N ILE A 165 9.76 4.12 7.61
CA ILE A 165 8.54 4.85 7.25
C ILE A 165 8.96 6.30 6.97
N GLN A 166 8.55 6.85 5.83
CA GLN A 166 8.90 8.22 5.44
C GLN A 166 7.84 8.83 4.55
N GLU A 167 7.65 10.15 4.63
CA GLU A 167 6.89 10.91 3.64
C GLU A 167 7.77 11.17 2.40
N VAL A 168 7.19 10.98 1.21
CA VAL A 168 7.83 11.17 -0.10
C VAL A 168 6.89 11.84 -1.10
#